data_AF-A0AAP8QA66-F1
#
_entry.id   AF-A0AAP8QA66-F1
#
_cell.length_a   1.000
_cell.length_b   1.000
_cell.length_c   1.000
_cell.angle_alpha   90.00
_cell.angle_beta   90.00
_cell.angle_gamma   90.00
#
_symmetry.space_group_name_H-M   'P 1'
#
loop_
_entity.id
_entity.type
_entity.pdbx_description
1 polymer ?
#
loop_
_entity_poly.entity_id
_entity_poly.type
_entity_poly.pdbx_seq_one_letter_code
_entity_poly.pdbx_strand_id
1 'polypeptide(L)'
;MMNFMLSIWGIILVLIIGMKITKAFYYKRYFQIYVSGSEEITELHDKSVFLFLSYTDPGNAEYLAEISRRFPEYQIYIIYKAPEWKARVLSRQINDHPKLRVDEQGMMSDDLGISAFPAYLTYQEIFKKIPIVRFHTY
;
A
#
# COMPACT_ATOMS: atom_id res chain seq x y z
N MET A 1 18.28 4.05 42.60
CA MET A 1 17.56 4.92 41.63
C MET A 1 18.00 4.69 40.18
N MET A 2 19.30 4.67 39.88
CA MET A 2 19.81 4.53 38.49
C MET A 2 19.41 3.23 37.79
N ASN A 3 19.43 2.09 38.50
CA ASN A 3 19.02 0.78 37.94
C ASN A 3 17.51 0.70 37.63
N PHE A 4 16.67 1.44 38.37
CA PHE A 4 15.22 1.47 38.15
C PHE A 4 14.85 2.28 36.89
N MET A 5 15.58 3.37 36.65
CA MET A 5 15.43 4.15 35.41
C MET A 5 15.87 3.35 34.18
N LEU A 6 16.96 2.59 34.26
CA LEU A 6 17.43 1.72 33.17
C LEU A 6 16.40 0.63 32.81
N SER A 7 15.73 0.03 33.79
CA SER A 7 14.67 -0.95 33.53
C SER A 7 13.44 -0.33 32.85
N ILE A 8 13.06 0.90 33.20
CA ILE A 8 11.94 1.61 32.57
C ILE A 8 12.26 1.93 31.11
N TRP A 9 13.46 2.45 30.83
CA TRP A 9 13.91 2.72 29.47
C TRP A 9 13.98 1.46 28.60
N GLY A 10 14.40 0.32 29.18
CA GLY A 10 14.38 -0.98 28.50
C GLY A 10 12.96 -1.42 28.11
N ILE A 11 11.99 -1.27 29.01
CA ILE A 11 10.57 -1.62 28.74
C ILE A 11 9.99 -0.71 27.63
N ILE A 12 10.28 0.60 27.68
CA ILE A 12 9.85 1.55 26.64
C ILE A 12 10.43 1.17 25.29
N LEU A 13 11.72 0.80 25.23
CA LEU A 13 12.37 0.36 23.99
C LEU A 13 11.71 -0.89 23.41
N VAL A 14 11.43 -1.89 24.26
CA VAL A 14 10.74 -3.13 23.86
C VAL A 14 9.34 -2.84 23.34
N LEU A 15 8.60 -1.93 23.99
CA LEU A 15 7.27 -1.52 23.54
C LEU A 15 7.33 -0.81 22.17
N ILE A 16 8.28 0.09 21.96
CA ILE A 16 8.46 0.78 20.67
C ILE A 16 8.80 -0.21 19.55
N ILE A 17 9.72 -1.14 19.81
CA ILE A 17 10.10 -2.19 18.84
C ILE A 17 8.90 -3.11 18.56
N GLY A 18 8.19 -3.54 19.61
CA GLY A 18 6.99 -4.37 19.50
C GLY A 18 5.87 -3.71 18.70
N MET A 19 5.64 -2.40 18.91
CA MET A 19 4.68 -1.61 18.12
C MET A 19 5.08 -1.49 16.65
N LYS A 20 6.38 -1.32 16.36
CA LYS A 20 6.87 -1.28 14.96
C LYS A 20 6.68 -2.62 14.25
N ILE A 21 6.97 -3.74 14.92
CA ILE A 21 6.83 -5.09 14.36
C ILE A 21 5.36 -5.47 14.16
N THR A 22 4.49 -5.17 15.14
CA THR A 22 3.06 -5.47 15.02
C THR A 22 2.41 -4.63 13.93
N LYS A 23 2.75 -3.34 13.81
CA LYS A 23 2.33 -2.52 12.67
C LYS A 23 2.75 -3.13 11.33
N ALA A 24 4.04 -3.47 11.19
CA ALA A 24 4.57 -4.10 9.99
C ALA A 24 3.81 -5.37 9.56
N PHE A 25 3.53 -6.25 10.51
CA PHE A 25 2.80 -7.50 10.26
C PHE A 25 1.31 -7.24 9.95
N TYR A 26 0.70 -6.29 10.66
CA TYR A 26 -0.68 -5.87 10.42
C TYR A 26 -0.83 -5.27 9.02
N TYR A 27 0.08 -4.39 8.59
CA TYR A 27 0.07 -3.81 7.24
C TYR A 27 0.22 -4.87 6.16
N LYS A 28 1.15 -5.82 6.32
CA LYS A 28 1.32 -6.91 5.36
C LYS A 28 0.03 -7.72 5.23
N ARG A 29 -0.56 -8.12 6.35
CA ARG A 29 -1.78 -8.94 6.37
C ARG A 29 -3.01 -8.15 5.92
N TYR A 30 -3.14 -6.88 6.27
CA TYR A 30 -4.25 -6.02 5.91
C TYR A 30 -4.22 -5.66 4.42
N PHE A 31 -3.05 -5.28 3.91
CA PHE A 31 -2.85 -5.06 2.48
C PHE A 31 -3.06 -6.37 1.70
N GLN A 32 -2.55 -7.49 2.21
CA GLN A 32 -2.87 -8.80 1.66
C GLN A 32 -4.37 -9.10 1.73
N ILE A 33 -5.12 -8.76 2.78
CA ILE A 33 -6.57 -9.02 2.87
C ILE A 33 -7.37 -8.14 1.91
N TYR A 34 -7.06 -6.84 1.82
CA TYR A 34 -7.71 -5.92 0.87
C TYR A 34 -7.40 -6.27 -0.58
N VAL A 35 -6.21 -6.79 -0.83
CA VAL A 35 -5.80 -7.24 -2.15
C VAL A 35 -6.33 -8.66 -2.44
N SER A 36 -6.34 -9.57 -1.47
CA SER A 36 -6.74 -10.99 -1.59
C SER A 36 -8.24 -11.25 -1.48
N GLY A 37 -9.07 -10.23 -1.19
CA GLY A 37 -10.53 -10.36 -1.16
C GLY A 37 -11.16 -10.70 -2.53
N SER A 38 -10.39 -10.66 -3.62
CA SER A 38 -10.75 -11.27 -4.90
C SER A 38 -9.86 -12.50 -5.13
N GLU A 39 -10.45 -13.62 -5.53
CA GLU A 39 -9.75 -14.83 -5.96
C GLU A 39 -8.68 -14.59 -7.05
N GLU A 40 -8.65 -13.40 -7.66
CA GLU A 40 -7.74 -12.98 -8.73
C GLU A 40 -6.40 -12.35 -8.29
N ILE A 41 -6.09 -12.22 -7.00
CA ILE A 41 -4.78 -11.64 -6.56
C ILE A 41 -3.99 -12.61 -5.68
N THR A 42 -3.83 -13.83 -6.19
CA THR A 42 -2.79 -14.78 -5.77
C THR A 42 -1.38 -14.37 -6.23
N GLU A 43 -1.25 -13.31 -7.03
CA GLU A 43 -0.03 -12.92 -7.74
C GLU A 43 0.49 -11.51 -7.38
N LEU A 44 0.51 -11.17 -6.10
CA LEU A 44 1.31 -10.04 -5.63
C LEU A 44 2.80 -10.38 -5.74
N HIS A 45 3.42 -9.98 -6.85
CA HIS A 45 4.82 -10.26 -7.15
C HIS A 45 5.71 -9.01 -7.07
N ASP A 46 7.03 -9.21 -7.08
CA ASP A 46 8.03 -8.15 -7.11
C ASP A 46 7.84 -7.13 -8.26
N LYS A 47 7.13 -7.55 -9.33
CA LYS A 47 6.71 -6.70 -10.45
C LYS A 47 5.29 -6.12 -10.26
N SER A 48 5.00 -5.57 -9.09
CA SER A 48 3.75 -4.84 -8.83
C SER A 48 4.02 -3.36 -8.55
N VAL A 49 3.18 -2.48 -9.11
CA VAL A 49 3.15 -1.04 -8.80
C VAL A 49 1.76 -0.67 -8.31
N PHE A 50 1.69 0.07 -7.22
CA PHE A 50 0.47 0.63 -6.65
C PHE A 50 0.43 2.11 -6.98
N LEU A 51 -0.50 2.51 -7.83
CA LEU A 51 -0.74 3.89 -8.22
C LEU A 51 -1.93 4.43 -7.42
N PHE A 52 -1.68 5.46 -6.63
CA PHE A 52 -2.65 6.16 -5.81
C PHE A 52 -3.16 7.38 -6.56
N LEU A 53 -4.49 7.44 -6.75
CA LEU A 53 -5.18 8.49 -7.48
C LEU A 53 -6.29 9.09 -6.62
N SER A 54 -6.69 10.33 -6.91
CA SER A 54 -7.82 11.01 -6.27
C SER A 54 -8.88 11.39 -7.30
N TYR A 55 -10.17 11.27 -6.95
CA TYR A 55 -11.26 11.68 -7.86
C TYR A 55 -11.30 13.19 -8.13
N THR A 56 -10.62 13.98 -7.29
CA THR A 56 -10.54 15.43 -7.44
C THR A 56 -9.50 15.85 -8.47
N ASP A 57 -8.59 14.95 -8.86
CA ASP A 57 -7.52 15.24 -9.81
C ASP A 57 -7.98 14.94 -11.26
N PRO A 58 -8.00 15.94 -12.16
CA PRO A 58 -8.37 15.72 -13.55
C PRO A 58 -7.31 14.93 -14.36
N GLY A 59 -6.05 14.91 -13.92
CA GLY A 59 -4.92 14.30 -14.64
C GLY A 59 -4.83 12.77 -14.53
N ASN A 60 -5.81 12.11 -13.92
CA ASN A 60 -5.79 10.66 -13.66
C ASN A 60 -5.49 9.80 -14.90
N ALA A 61 -6.03 10.17 -16.05
CA ALA A 61 -5.78 9.44 -17.30
C ALA A 61 -4.33 9.56 -17.79
N GLU A 62 -3.72 10.74 -17.63
CA GLU A 62 -2.33 10.99 -18.02
C GLU A 62 -1.36 10.21 -17.13
N TYR A 63 -1.62 10.19 -15.81
CA TYR A 63 -0.79 9.44 -14.86
C TYR A 63 -0.84 7.93 -15.11
N LEU A 64 -2.01 7.39 -15.49
CA LEU A 64 -2.15 5.99 -15.88
C LEU A 64 -1.32 5.66 -17.12
N ALA A 65 -1.38 6.53 -18.13
CA ALA A 65 -0.60 6.36 -19.35
C ALA A 65 0.92 6.48 -19.10
N GLU A 66 1.32 7.37 -18.18
CA GLU A 66 2.72 7.53 -17.78
C GLU A 66 3.23 6.29 -17.02
N ILE A 67 2.51 5.81 -16.02
CA ILE A 67 2.90 4.64 -15.23
C ILE A 67 2.97 3.38 -16.08
N SER A 68 2.02 3.21 -17.00
CA SER A 68 2.04 2.08 -17.95
C SER A 68 3.25 2.12 -18.88
N ARG A 69 3.69 3.31 -19.30
CA ARG A 69 4.91 3.49 -20.10
C ARG A 69 6.18 3.27 -19.28
N ARG A 70 6.17 3.69 -18.01
CA ARG A 70 7.34 3.59 -17.12
C ARG A 70 7.59 2.17 -16.62
N PHE A 71 6.53 1.39 -16.45
CA PHE A 71 6.60 0.02 -15.92
C PHE A 71 5.80 -0.96 -16.81
N PRO A 72 6.22 -1.17 -18.07
CA PRO A 72 5.44 -1.94 -19.05
C PRO A 72 5.30 -3.43 -18.68
N GLU A 73 6.21 -3.97 -17.87
CA GLU A 73 6.18 -5.37 -17.41
C GLU A 73 5.58 -5.55 -16.02
N TYR A 74 5.10 -4.48 -15.38
CA TYR A 74 4.58 -4.55 -14.02
C TYR A 74 3.06 -4.62 -14.03
N GLN A 75 2.51 -5.38 -13.10
CA GLN A 75 1.08 -5.32 -12.80
C GLN A 75 0.79 -4.01 -12.06
N ILE A 76 -0.05 -3.17 -12.66
CA ILE A 76 -0.49 -1.92 -12.06
C ILE A 76 -1.76 -2.17 -11.26
N TYR A 77 -1.74 -1.75 -10.00
CA TYR A 77 -2.87 -1.70 -9.09
C TYR A 77 -3.22 -0.25 -8.84
N ILE A 78 -4.44 0.17 -9.17
CA ILE A 78 -4.91 1.53 -8.91
C ILE A 78 -5.61 1.55 -7.56
N ILE A 79 -5.13 2.36 -6.63
CA ILE A 79 -5.81 2.67 -5.38
C ILE A 79 -6.45 4.06 -5.54
N TYR A 80 -7.77 4.09 -5.73
CA TYR A 80 -8.48 5.30 -6.06
C TYR A 80 -9.26 5.84 -4.86
N LYS A 81 -8.79 6.97 -4.30
CA LYS A 81 -9.47 7.69 -3.23
C LYS A 81 -10.69 8.39 -3.81
N ALA A 82 -11.83 7.71 -3.75
CA ALA A 82 -13.07 8.14 -4.38
C ALA A 82 -14.29 7.42 -3.77
N PRO A 83 -15.48 8.03 -3.82
CA PRO A 83 -16.73 7.31 -3.62
C PRO A 83 -16.89 6.18 -4.66
N GLU A 84 -17.57 5.09 -4.30
CA GLU A 84 -17.74 3.93 -5.20
C GLU A 84 -18.28 4.29 -6.58
N TRP A 85 -19.26 5.20 -6.65
CA TRP A 85 -19.89 5.59 -7.92
C TRP A 85 -18.90 6.26 -8.87
N LYS A 86 -17.92 7.03 -8.36
CA LYS A 86 -16.83 7.62 -9.15
C LYS A 86 -15.85 6.54 -9.60
N ALA A 87 -15.56 5.57 -8.74
CA ALA A 87 -14.70 4.45 -9.11
C ALA A 87 -15.30 3.61 -10.24
N ARG A 88 -16.62 3.40 -10.27
CA ARG A 88 -17.32 2.74 -11.38
C ARG A 88 -17.25 3.52 -12.69
N VAL A 89 -17.14 4.85 -12.64
CA VAL A 89 -16.93 5.66 -13.84
C VAL A 89 -15.50 5.45 -14.36
N LEU A 90 -14.51 5.53 -13.48
CA LEU A 90 -13.11 5.30 -13.84
C LEU A 90 -12.89 3.86 -14.34
N SER A 91 -13.52 2.86 -13.72
CA SER A 91 -13.41 1.45 -14.12
C SER A 91 -13.88 1.19 -15.54
N ARG A 92 -14.80 2.01 -16.08
CA ARG A 92 -15.28 1.93 -17.46
C ARG A 92 -14.35 2.62 -18.46
N GLN A 93 -13.50 3.54 -17.98
CA GLN A 93 -12.57 4.31 -18.80
C GLN A 93 -11.20 3.61 -18.92
N ILE A 94 -10.85 2.79 -17.94
CA ILE A 94 -9.62 2.00 -17.93
C ILE A 94 -9.87 0.64 -18.59
N ASN A 95 -8.87 0.13 -19.31
CA ASN A 95 -8.88 -1.22 -19.88
C ASN A 95 -8.70 -2.29 -18.78
N ASP A 96 -8.83 -3.58 -19.12
CA ASP A 96 -8.68 -4.71 -18.18
C ASP A 96 -7.27 -4.88 -17.56
N HIS A 97 -6.27 -4.15 -18.06
CA HIS A 97 -4.89 -4.30 -17.61
C HIS A 97 -4.64 -3.83 -16.17
N PRO A 98 -4.99 -2.58 -15.78
CA PRO A 98 -4.85 -2.15 -14.39
C PRO A 98 -6.00 -2.65 -13.49
N LYS A 99 -5.65 -3.20 -12.33
CA LYS A 99 -6.62 -3.63 -11.32
C LYS A 99 -7.03 -2.45 -10.43
N LEU A 100 -8.26 -1.97 -10.55
CA LEU A 100 -8.79 -0.86 -9.76
C LEU A 100 -9.33 -1.31 -8.40
N ARG A 101 -8.97 -0.55 -7.36
CA ARG A 101 -9.47 -0.66 -5.98
C ARG A 101 -9.91 0.70 -5.48
N VAL A 102 -10.98 0.69 -4.69
CA VAL A 102 -11.59 1.90 -4.14
C VAL A 102 -11.11 2.09 -2.71
N ASP A 103 -10.59 3.29 -2.42
CA ASP A 103 -10.19 3.74 -1.09
C ASP A 103 -11.11 4.87 -0.65
N GLU A 104 -12.40 4.57 -0.47
CA GLU A 104 -13.43 5.59 -0.22
C GLU A 104 -13.17 6.41 1.04
N GLN A 105 -12.67 5.77 2.08
CA GLN A 105 -12.37 6.41 3.37
C GLN A 105 -10.93 6.92 3.46
N GLY A 106 -10.11 6.73 2.42
CA GLY A 106 -8.69 7.12 2.45
C GLY A 106 -7.83 6.28 3.39
N MET A 107 -8.35 5.16 3.92
CA MET A 107 -7.65 4.35 4.92
C MET A 107 -6.29 3.87 4.41
N MET A 108 -6.21 3.39 3.16
CA MET A 108 -4.94 2.93 2.60
C MET A 108 -3.96 4.06 2.35
N SER A 109 -4.46 5.15 1.77
CA SER A 109 -3.64 6.32 1.44
C SER A 109 -3.06 6.95 2.71
N ASP A 110 -3.90 7.14 3.72
CA ASP A 110 -3.53 7.78 4.98
C ASP A 110 -2.57 6.88 5.79
N ASP A 111 -2.80 5.56 5.84
CA ASP A 111 -1.92 4.60 6.52
C ASP A 111 -0.51 4.53 5.91
N LEU A 112 -0.40 4.71 4.59
CA LEU A 112 0.88 4.75 3.88
C LEU A 112 1.53 6.14 3.90
N GLY A 113 0.90 7.12 4.55
CA GLY A 113 1.37 8.51 4.59
C GLY A 113 1.28 9.22 3.25
N ILE A 114 0.41 8.77 2.35
CA ILE A 114 0.14 9.39 1.06
C ILE A 114 -0.95 10.45 1.25
N SER A 115 -0.51 11.70 1.42
CA SER A 115 -1.39 12.86 1.52
C SER A 115 -1.49 13.67 0.22
N ALA A 116 -0.64 13.36 -0.77
CA ALA A 116 -0.58 14.05 -2.06
C ALA A 116 -0.78 13.05 -3.20
N PHE A 117 -1.55 13.47 -4.21
CA PHE A 117 -1.89 12.67 -5.38
C PHE A 117 -1.42 13.41 -6.65
N PRO A 118 -1.00 12.69 -7.70
CA PRO A 118 -0.82 11.24 -7.75
C PRO A 118 0.42 10.79 -6.96
N ALA A 119 0.41 9.55 -6.48
CA ALA A 119 1.58 8.92 -5.90
C ALA A 119 1.68 7.47 -6.37
N TYR A 120 2.88 6.91 -6.43
CA TYR A 120 3.03 5.49 -6.70
C TYR A 120 4.05 4.86 -5.77
N LEU A 121 3.85 3.58 -5.46
CA LEU A 121 4.77 2.77 -4.69
C LEU A 121 4.95 1.43 -5.40
N THR A 122 6.20 0.97 -5.51
CA THR A 122 6.48 -0.39 -5.97
C THR A 122 6.26 -1.39 -4.84
N TYR A 123 6.07 -2.67 -5.19
CA TYR A 123 6.03 -3.77 -4.22
C TYR A 123 7.21 -3.70 -3.24
N GLN A 124 8.41 -3.46 -3.75
CA GLN A 124 9.60 -3.36 -2.91
C GLN A 124 9.54 -2.18 -1.93
N GLU A 125 8.94 -1.04 -2.29
CA GLU A 125 8.86 0.11 -1.39
C GLU A 125 7.81 -0.10 -0.30
N ILE A 126 6.66 -0.69 -0.62
CA ILE A 126 5.64 -1.03 0.38
C ILE A 126 6.21 -2.07 1.34
N PHE A 127 6.78 -3.15 0.80
CA PHE A 127 7.14 -4.30 1.60
C PHE A 127 8.58 -4.26 2.15
N LYS A 128 9.54 -3.49 1.61
CA LYS A 128 10.88 -3.31 2.23
C LYS A 128 10.95 -2.12 3.19
N LYS A 129 10.13 -1.07 3.06
CA LYS A 129 10.05 0.01 4.08
C LYS A 129 9.43 -0.51 5.38
N ILE A 130 8.57 -1.51 5.26
CA ILE A 130 8.20 -2.38 6.37
C ILE A 130 9.40 -3.32 6.60
N PRO A 131 10.13 -3.27 7.73
CA PRO A 131 11.25 -4.18 7.95
C PRO A 131 10.70 -5.61 8.01
N ILE A 132 10.76 -6.31 6.87
CA ILE A 132 10.53 -7.74 6.81
C ILE A 132 11.65 -8.37 7.61
N VAL A 133 11.35 -8.75 8.85
CA VAL A 133 12.09 -9.81 9.51
C VAL A 133 11.88 -11.04 8.64
N ARG A 134 12.83 -11.30 7.73
CA ARG A 134 12.87 -12.53 6.93
C ARG A 134 13.14 -13.66 7.90
N PHE A 135 12.09 -14.32 8.38
CA PHE A 135 12.24 -15.65 8.94
C PHE A 135 12.61 -16.56 7.76
N HIS A 136 13.90 -16.84 7.63
CA HIS A 136 14.35 -18.05 6.95
C HIS A 136 13.97 -19.19 7.89
N THR A 137 12.85 -19.84 7.61
CA THR A 137 12.61 -21.18 8.11
C THR A 137 13.46 -22.12 7.24
N TYR A 138 14.52 -22.64 7.84
CA TYR A 138 15.29 -23.78 7.33
C TYR A 138 14.42 -25.04 7.31
#